data_AF-A0A165WLL9-F1
#
_entry.id   AF-A0A165WLL9-F1
#
_cell.length_a   1.000
_cell.length_b   1.000
_cell.length_c   1.000
_cell.angle_alpha   90.00
_cell.angle_beta   90.00
_cell.angle_gamma   90.00
#
_symmetry.space_group_name_H-M   'P 1'
#
loop_
_entity.id
_entity.type
_entity.pdbx_description
1 polymer ?
#
loop_
_entity_poly.entity_id
_entity_poly.type
_entity_poly.pdbx_seq_one_letter_code
_entity_poly.pdbx_strand_id
1 'polypeptide(L)'
;AKLAAFWHRHWYIIIDKCSMLSKTHLAQLFQNIMIALTEEGGSPVNWFFGGLSIIILGDFHQFPPVAQSPHKALYVPSAPLDTAEMKIVRRIYEEFTTVVILCEQMRVTDPVWREFLQCLRYGVVKDTDIAMLQKLIISEPECTLPDSSREPWKDFGLVTPRHIVRKAWNESVLRQHCEETSTSTSAARELMLAERHGVALREAGCGYMPRKRKKKPERNALPDVLELAVSMKVMVTTNVETDFDITNGARGTLVDIVLNPKEP
;
A
#
# COMPACT_ATOMS: atom_id res chain seq x y z
N ALA A 1 4.54 4.29 -28.23
CA ALA A 1 6.00 4.51 -28.18
C ALA A 1 6.60 4.26 -26.79
N LYS A 2 6.36 5.10 -25.77
CA LYS A 2 7.04 4.96 -24.44
C LYS A 2 6.74 3.65 -23.69
N LEU A 3 5.49 3.20 -23.66
CA LEU A 3 5.09 1.98 -22.94
C LEU A 3 5.63 0.70 -23.60
N ALA A 4 5.57 0.61 -24.94
CA ALA A 4 6.17 -0.49 -25.69
C ALA A 4 7.69 -0.57 -25.45
N ALA A 5 8.39 0.56 -25.58
CA ALA A 5 9.83 0.63 -25.31
C ALA A 5 10.21 0.24 -23.87
N PHE A 6 9.34 0.52 -22.90
CA PHE A 6 9.51 0.06 -21.52
C PHE A 6 9.41 -1.46 -21.45
N TRP A 7 8.32 -2.07 -21.92
CA TRP A 7 8.11 -3.51 -21.79
C TRP A 7 9.09 -4.36 -22.61
N HIS A 8 9.52 -3.90 -23.79
CA HIS A 8 10.51 -4.61 -24.61
C HIS A 8 11.88 -4.79 -23.95
N ARG A 9 12.19 -4.01 -22.90
CA ARG A 9 13.48 -4.09 -22.19
C ARG A 9 13.47 -5.04 -21.00
N HIS A 10 12.32 -5.60 -20.67
CA HIS A 10 12.16 -6.45 -19.49
C HIS A 10 11.97 -7.91 -19.90
N TRP A 11 12.50 -8.81 -19.09
CA TRP A 11 12.35 -10.27 -19.26
C TRP A 11 11.53 -10.90 -18.14
N TYR A 12 11.48 -10.22 -16.99
CA TYR A 12 10.86 -10.69 -15.77
C TYR A 12 9.87 -9.65 -15.22
N ILE A 13 8.78 -10.15 -14.66
CA ILE A 13 7.88 -9.38 -13.79
C ILE A 13 7.86 -10.06 -12.42
N ILE A 14 8.12 -9.27 -11.38
CA ILE A 14 8.04 -9.71 -9.99
C ILE A 14 6.85 -9.02 -9.34
N ILE A 15 5.93 -9.80 -8.78
CA ILE A 15 4.73 -9.31 -8.11
C ILE A 15 4.79 -9.76 -6.65
N ASP A 16 5.12 -8.85 -5.74
CA ASP A 16 5.00 -9.09 -4.29
C ASP A 16 3.55 -8.88 -3.81
N LYS A 17 3.23 -9.41 -2.63
CA LYS A 17 1.91 -9.32 -1.96
C LYS A 17 0.76 -9.86 -2.82
N CYS A 18 0.98 -11.00 -3.44
CA CYS A 18 0.01 -11.63 -4.34
C CYS A 18 -1.34 -11.99 -3.70
N SER A 19 -1.43 -12.10 -2.37
CA SER A 19 -2.71 -12.30 -1.66
C SER A 19 -3.69 -11.15 -1.90
N MET A 20 -3.17 -9.95 -2.16
CA MET A 20 -3.98 -8.77 -2.43
C MET A 20 -4.30 -8.60 -3.92
N LEU A 21 -3.82 -9.52 -4.78
CA LEU A 21 -4.05 -9.46 -6.22
C LEU A 21 -5.41 -10.07 -6.58
N SER A 22 -6.21 -9.32 -7.34
CA SER A 22 -7.47 -9.80 -7.87
C SER A 22 -7.33 -10.26 -9.32
N LYS A 23 -8.20 -11.19 -9.74
CA LYS A 23 -8.36 -11.63 -11.14
C LYS A 23 -8.53 -10.44 -12.09
N THR A 24 -9.27 -9.42 -11.66
CA THR A 24 -9.54 -8.22 -12.48
C THR A 24 -8.30 -7.33 -12.66
N HIS A 25 -7.52 -7.10 -11.59
CA HIS A 25 -6.30 -6.30 -11.70
C HIS A 25 -5.25 -6.99 -12.57
N LEU A 26 -5.06 -8.30 -12.38
CA LEU A 26 -4.11 -9.06 -13.19
C LEU A 26 -4.58 -9.15 -14.66
N ALA A 27 -5.88 -9.23 -14.93
CA ALA A 27 -6.42 -9.17 -16.30
C ALA A 27 -6.10 -7.85 -16.99
N GLN A 28 -6.30 -6.73 -16.30
CA GLN A 28 -5.98 -5.42 -16.86
C GLN A 28 -4.47 -5.26 -17.11
N LEU A 29 -3.64 -5.72 -16.17
CA LEU A 29 -2.18 -5.72 -16.31
C LEU A 29 -1.76 -6.55 -17.53
N PHE A 30 -2.30 -7.76 -17.66
CA PHE A 30 -2.03 -8.66 -18.79
C PHE A 30 -2.39 -8.00 -20.13
N GLN A 31 -3.59 -7.44 -20.25
CA GLN A 31 -4.04 -6.79 -21.47
C GLN A 31 -3.12 -5.62 -21.85
N ASN A 32 -2.72 -4.79 -20.88
CA ASN A 32 -1.85 -3.65 -21.13
C ASN A 32 -0.45 -4.08 -21.60
N ILE A 33 0.10 -5.14 -21.01
CA ILE A 33 1.41 -5.71 -21.42
C ILE A 33 1.32 -6.29 -22.83
N MET A 34 0.27 -7.07 -23.12
CA MET A 34 0.07 -7.65 -24.46
C MET A 34 -0.05 -6.56 -25.53
N ILE A 35 -0.83 -5.51 -25.28
CA ILE A 35 -0.96 -4.37 -26.19
C ILE A 35 0.39 -3.68 -26.39
N ALA A 36 1.19 -3.53 -25.33
CA ALA A 36 2.49 -2.86 -25.41
C ALA A 36 3.55 -3.68 -26.15
N LEU A 37 3.47 -5.01 -26.10
CA LEU A 37 4.43 -5.93 -26.73
C LEU A 37 3.99 -6.40 -28.13
N THR A 38 2.76 -6.11 -28.55
CA THR A 38 2.29 -6.38 -29.92
C THR A 38 2.82 -5.29 -30.85
N GLU A 39 3.72 -5.65 -31.77
CA GLU A 39 4.24 -4.72 -32.79
C GLU A 39 3.13 -4.31 -33.78
N GLU A 40 3.16 -3.06 -34.27
CA GLU A 40 2.25 -2.61 -35.34
C GLU A 40 2.48 -3.45 -36.60
N GLY A 41 1.52 -4.34 -36.93
CA GLY A 41 1.60 -5.25 -38.07
C GLY A 41 2.24 -6.61 -37.79
N GLY A 42 2.67 -6.88 -36.56
CA GLY A 42 3.18 -8.18 -36.12
C GLY A 42 2.07 -9.21 -35.89
N SER A 43 2.37 -10.50 -36.11
CA SER A 43 1.47 -11.58 -35.70
C SER A 43 1.30 -11.56 -34.17
N PRO A 44 0.11 -11.84 -33.64
CA PRO A 44 -0.12 -11.85 -32.19
C PRO A 44 0.87 -12.81 -31.54
N VAL A 45 1.63 -12.30 -30.58
CA VAL A 45 2.62 -13.09 -29.82
C VAL A 45 1.86 -14.19 -29.08
N ASN A 46 2.03 -15.45 -29.51
CA ASN A 46 1.31 -16.60 -28.94
C ASN A 46 1.87 -17.06 -27.57
N TRP A 47 2.67 -16.22 -26.93
CA TRP A 47 3.28 -16.49 -25.62
C TRP A 47 2.46 -15.77 -24.54
N PHE A 48 2.16 -16.46 -23.45
CA PHE A 48 1.57 -15.84 -22.28
C PHE A 48 2.44 -14.66 -21.81
N PHE A 49 1.80 -13.55 -21.41
CA PHE A 49 2.46 -12.31 -20.97
C PHE A 49 3.43 -11.69 -21.98
N GLY A 50 3.22 -11.92 -23.28
CA GLY A 50 4.09 -11.41 -24.33
C GLY A 50 5.52 -11.94 -24.25
N GLY A 51 5.71 -13.13 -23.64
CA GLY A 51 7.02 -13.77 -23.47
C GLY A 51 7.75 -13.43 -22.17
N LEU A 52 7.12 -12.67 -21.26
CA LEU A 52 7.70 -12.33 -19.96
C LEU A 52 7.60 -13.50 -18.97
N SER A 53 8.69 -13.75 -18.26
CA SER A 53 8.71 -14.68 -17.11
C SER A 53 8.13 -13.99 -15.88
N ILE A 54 7.30 -14.70 -15.10
CA ILE A 54 6.63 -14.10 -13.94
C ILE A 54 6.98 -14.82 -12.66
N ILE A 55 7.30 -14.04 -11.64
CA ILE A 55 7.52 -14.50 -10.28
C ILE A 55 6.49 -13.81 -9.40
N ILE A 56 5.61 -14.59 -8.79
CA ILE A 56 4.59 -14.10 -7.87
C ILE A 56 4.99 -14.52 -6.45
N LEU A 57 5.08 -13.55 -5.55
CA LEU A 57 5.42 -13.75 -4.15
C LEU A 57 4.31 -13.22 -3.26
N GLY A 58 4.10 -13.87 -2.13
CA GLY A 58 3.17 -13.41 -1.13
C GLY A 58 2.77 -14.50 -0.16
N ASP A 59 1.79 -14.15 0.68
CA ASP A 59 1.32 -15.01 1.74
C ASP A 59 -0.21 -14.93 1.81
N PHE A 60 -0.87 -16.02 1.44
CA PHE A 60 -2.34 -16.07 1.36
C PHE A 60 -3.05 -16.06 2.72
N HIS A 61 -2.32 -16.12 3.84
CA HIS A 61 -2.86 -15.89 5.18
C HIS A 61 -2.83 -14.39 5.58
N GLN A 62 -2.31 -13.51 4.71
CA GLN A 62 -2.38 -12.05 4.89
C GLN A 62 -3.68 -11.49 4.27
N PHE A 63 -3.73 -10.18 4.05
CA PHE A 63 -4.95 -9.52 3.56
C PHE A 63 -5.37 -10.00 2.16
N PRO A 64 -6.68 -10.17 1.92
CA PRO A 64 -7.24 -10.41 0.59
C PRO A 64 -7.22 -9.13 -0.25
N PRO A 65 -7.65 -9.17 -1.53
CA PRO A 65 -7.69 -7.99 -2.38
C PRO A 65 -8.49 -6.83 -1.79
N VAL A 66 -7.91 -5.63 -1.85
CA VAL A 66 -8.51 -4.42 -1.28
C VAL A 66 -9.67 -3.94 -2.15
N ALA A 67 -10.75 -3.50 -1.51
CA ALA A 67 -11.92 -2.89 -2.15
C ALA A 67 -12.60 -3.75 -3.24
N GLN A 68 -12.34 -5.07 -3.25
CA GLN A 68 -13.00 -6.04 -4.10
C GLN A 68 -13.59 -7.15 -3.24
N SER A 69 -14.58 -7.87 -3.80
CA SER A 69 -15.07 -9.09 -3.15
C SER A 69 -13.92 -10.11 -3.03
N PRO A 70 -13.77 -10.82 -1.89
CA PRO A 70 -12.79 -11.89 -1.74
C PRO A 70 -12.88 -12.96 -2.84
N HIS A 71 -14.07 -13.16 -3.41
CA HIS A 71 -14.29 -14.04 -4.56
C HIS A 71 -13.45 -13.68 -5.80
N LYS A 72 -13.07 -12.40 -5.93
CA LYS A 72 -12.23 -11.91 -7.03
C LYS A 72 -10.75 -12.15 -6.80
N ALA A 73 -10.33 -12.69 -5.66
CA ALA A 73 -8.94 -13.00 -5.41
C ALA A 73 -8.38 -13.99 -6.42
N LEU A 74 -7.10 -13.81 -6.78
CA LEU A 74 -6.42 -14.63 -7.78
C LEU A 74 -6.42 -16.12 -7.42
N TYR A 75 -6.23 -16.41 -6.13
CA TYR A 75 -6.16 -17.77 -5.59
C TYR A 75 -7.53 -18.44 -5.43
N VAL A 76 -8.64 -17.71 -5.61
CA VAL A 76 -10.00 -18.29 -5.57
C VAL A 76 -10.37 -18.82 -6.96
N PRO A 77 -10.88 -20.06 -7.07
CA PRO A 77 -11.32 -20.65 -8.32
C PRO A 77 -12.32 -19.78 -9.10
N SER A 78 -12.41 -20.02 -10.41
CA SER A 78 -13.40 -19.32 -11.24
C SER A 78 -14.82 -19.71 -10.87
N ALA A 79 -15.72 -18.73 -10.83
CA ALA A 79 -17.16 -18.99 -10.69
C ALA A 79 -17.93 -18.69 -11.97
N PRO A 80 -19.19 -19.15 -12.09
CA PRO A 80 -20.01 -18.94 -13.29
C PRO A 80 -20.14 -17.46 -13.68
N LEU A 81 -20.28 -16.58 -12.68
CA LEU A 81 -20.45 -15.12 -12.84
C LEU A 81 -19.15 -14.37 -13.18
N ASP A 82 -17.98 -15.04 -13.18
CA ASP A 82 -16.73 -14.40 -13.57
C ASP A 82 -16.74 -14.04 -15.06
N THR A 83 -16.14 -12.89 -15.39
CA THR A 83 -15.99 -12.45 -16.79
C THR A 83 -15.03 -13.39 -17.55
N ALA A 84 -15.05 -13.32 -18.88
CA ALA A 84 -14.16 -14.12 -19.72
C ALA A 84 -12.68 -13.85 -19.38
N GLU A 85 -12.32 -12.59 -19.14
CA GLU A 85 -10.96 -12.16 -18.80
C GLU A 85 -10.53 -12.73 -17.44
N MET A 86 -11.43 -12.69 -16.45
CA MET A 86 -11.16 -13.27 -15.12
C MET A 86 -10.91 -14.79 -15.21
N LYS A 87 -11.66 -15.49 -16.06
CA LYS A 87 -11.50 -16.93 -16.31
C LYS A 87 -10.18 -17.24 -17.03
N ILE A 88 -9.79 -16.42 -18.03
CA ILE A 88 -8.50 -16.56 -18.73
C ILE A 88 -7.34 -16.37 -17.75
N VAL A 89 -7.35 -15.29 -16.97
CA VAL A 89 -6.28 -15.02 -16.00
C VAL A 89 -6.19 -16.09 -14.93
N ARG A 90 -7.33 -16.62 -14.49
CA ARG A 90 -7.32 -17.74 -13.53
C ARG A 90 -6.66 -18.97 -14.13
N ARG A 91 -6.97 -19.32 -15.38
CA ARG A 91 -6.30 -20.44 -16.07
C ARG A 91 -4.80 -20.20 -16.15
N ILE A 92 -4.37 -19.00 -16.55
CA ILE A 92 -2.95 -18.63 -16.60
C ILE A 92 -2.29 -18.77 -15.22
N TYR A 93 -2.97 -18.39 -14.14
CA TYR A 93 -2.48 -18.59 -12.78
C TYR A 93 -2.36 -20.08 -12.40
N GLU A 94 -3.20 -20.95 -12.95
CA GLU A 94 -3.13 -22.40 -12.75
C GLU A 94 -2.02 -23.06 -13.57
N GLU A 95 -1.48 -22.40 -14.60
CA GLU A 95 -0.32 -22.89 -15.37
C GLU A 95 1.02 -22.75 -14.62
N PHE A 96 1.05 -22.10 -13.45
CA PHE A 96 2.26 -22.06 -12.62
C PHE A 96 2.56 -23.46 -12.06
N THR A 97 3.61 -24.10 -12.57
CA THR A 97 4.03 -25.45 -12.15
C THR A 97 5.03 -25.45 -11.00
N THR A 98 5.78 -24.36 -10.83
CA THR A 98 6.82 -24.26 -9.81
C THR A 98 6.32 -23.47 -8.61
N VAL A 99 6.21 -24.13 -7.47
CA VAL A 99 5.83 -23.52 -6.19
C VAL A 99 6.95 -23.74 -5.18
N VAL A 100 7.48 -22.65 -4.64
CA VAL A 100 8.51 -22.67 -3.59
C VAL A 100 7.89 -22.16 -2.30
N ILE A 101 7.93 -22.97 -1.25
CA ILE A 101 7.46 -22.59 0.09
C ILE A 101 8.67 -22.32 0.96
N LEU A 102 8.80 -21.08 1.45
CA LEU A 102 9.82 -20.72 2.42
C LEU A 102 9.33 -21.11 3.83
N CYS A 103 10.07 -21.97 4.52
CA CYS A 103 9.69 -22.51 5.82
C CYS A 103 10.39 -21.82 7.00
N GLU A 104 11.47 -21.08 6.74
CA GLU A 104 12.25 -20.42 7.79
C GLU A 104 11.77 -18.98 8.00
N GLN A 105 11.45 -18.64 9.24
CA GLN A 105 11.03 -17.30 9.65
C GLN A 105 12.23 -16.56 10.24
N MET A 106 12.61 -15.44 9.62
CA MET A 106 13.82 -14.68 9.98
C MET A 106 13.57 -13.43 10.83
N ARG A 107 12.30 -13.02 11.03
CA ARG A 107 11.95 -11.74 11.65
C ARG A 107 11.74 -11.83 13.17
N VAL A 108 11.22 -12.94 13.66
CA VAL A 108 10.85 -13.16 15.06
C VAL A 108 11.79 -14.19 15.65
N THR A 109 12.68 -13.72 16.51
CA THR A 109 13.69 -14.53 17.19
C THR A 109 13.15 -15.18 18.46
N ASP A 110 12.17 -14.54 19.12
CA ASP A 110 11.53 -15.07 20.32
C ASP A 110 10.73 -16.35 20.01
N PRO A 111 11.02 -17.48 20.66
CA PRO A 111 10.39 -18.76 20.35
C PRO A 111 8.92 -18.81 20.75
N VAL A 112 8.52 -18.14 21.82
CA VAL A 112 7.12 -18.11 22.30
C VAL A 112 6.25 -17.33 21.31
N TRP A 113 6.72 -16.16 20.89
CA TRP A 113 6.04 -15.33 19.90
C TRP A 113 6.00 -16.01 18.53
N ARG A 114 7.06 -16.72 18.15
CA ARG A 114 7.09 -17.50 16.90
C ARG A 114 6.05 -18.62 16.90
N GLU A 115 5.97 -19.40 17.97
CA GLU A 115 4.97 -20.46 18.11
C GLU A 115 3.56 -19.88 18.05
N PHE A 116 3.30 -18.80 18.80
CA PHE A 116 2.03 -18.08 18.75
C PHE A 116 1.66 -17.64 17.32
N LEU A 117 2.58 -16.99 16.59
CA LEU A 117 2.29 -16.54 15.22
C LEU A 117 2.01 -17.70 14.26
N GLN A 118 2.65 -18.86 14.47
CA GLN A 118 2.35 -20.08 13.71
C GLN A 118 0.96 -20.62 14.04
N CYS A 119 0.57 -20.67 15.32
CA CYS A 119 -0.78 -21.05 15.73
C CYS A 119 -1.83 -20.09 15.16
N LEU A 120 -1.59 -18.78 15.28
CA LEU A 120 -2.46 -17.72 14.77
C LEU A 120 -2.69 -17.84 13.26
N ARG A 121 -1.63 -18.14 12.50
CA ARG A 121 -1.69 -18.31 11.04
C ARG A 121 -2.72 -19.37 10.63
N TYR A 122 -2.82 -20.47 11.38
CA TYR A 122 -3.73 -21.58 11.07
C TYR A 122 -5.01 -21.55 11.90
N GLY A 123 -5.23 -20.53 12.72
CA GLY A 123 -6.40 -20.42 13.58
C GLY A 123 -6.45 -21.45 14.71
N VAL A 124 -5.30 -21.96 15.16
CA VAL A 124 -5.18 -22.96 16.24
C VAL A 124 -4.60 -22.34 17.52
N VAL A 125 -5.06 -21.13 17.84
CA VAL A 125 -4.63 -20.35 19.01
C VAL A 125 -4.98 -21.10 20.30
N LYS A 126 -4.01 -21.21 21.21
CA LYS A 126 -4.13 -21.89 22.50
C LYS A 126 -4.47 -20.91 23.63
N ASP A 127 -5.00 -21.41 24.74
CA ASP A 127 -5.25 -20.58 25.93
C ASP A 127 -3.96 -19.93 26.46
N THR A 128 -2.83 -20.62 26.34
CA THR A 128 -1.51 -20.08 26.69
C THR A 128 -1.11 -18.89 25.83
N ASP A 129 -1.49 -18.90 24.55
CA ASP A 129 -1.23 -17.79 23.63
C ASP A 129 -2.06 -16.56 24.03
N ILE A 130 -3.34 -16.78 24.38
CA ILE A 130 -4.24 -15.71 24.84
C ILE A 130 -3.73 -15.11 26.15
N ALA A 131 -3.36 -15.95 27.12
CA ALA A 131 -2.79 -15.51 28.39
C ALA A 131 -1.49 -14.70 28.19
N MET A 132 -0.65 -15.10 27.24
CA MET A 132 0.55 -14.35 26.85
C MET A 132 0.20 -12.97 26.26
N LEU A 133 -0.78 -12.88 25.36
CA LEU A 133 -1.24 -11.61 24.80
C LEU A 133 -1.89 -10.68 25.83
N GLN A 134 -2.63 -11.22 26.79
CA GLN A 134 -3.27 -10.43 27.85
C GLN A 134 -2.23 -9.65 28.66
N LYS A 135 -1.04 -10.21 28.89
CA LYS A 135 0.08 -9.53 29.56
C LYS A 135 0.62 -8.33 28.79
N LEU A 136 0.27 -8.17 27.51
CA LEU A 136 0.67 -7.02 26.69
C LEU A 136 -0.36 -5.88 26.69
N ILE A 137 -1.50 -6.07 27.36
CA ILE A 137 -2.53 -5.04 27.47
C ILE A 137 -2.05 -4.01 28.51
N ILE A 138 -1.93 -2.75 28.08
CA ILE A 138 -1.38 -1.64 28.90
C ILE A 138 -2.12 -1.47 30.24
N SER A 139 -3.41 -1.80 30.31
CA SER A 139 -4.19 -1.70 31.55
C SER A 139 -3.99 -2.87 32.51
N GLU A 140 -3.30 -3.93 32.11
CA GLU A 140 -3.10 -5.12 32.95
C GLU A 140 -1.94 -4.94 33.92
N PRO A 141 -2.07 -5.33 35.20
CA PRO A 141 -1.01 -5.17 36.21
C PRO A 141 0.29 -5.91 35.87
N GLU A 142 0.19 -7.02 35.15
CA GLU A 142 1.35 -7.81 34.71
C GLU A 142 2.08 -7.21 33.50
N CYS A 143 1.51 -6.16 32.88
CA CYS A 143 2.12 -5.54 31.72
C CYS A 143 3.37 -4.76 32.13
N THR A 144 4.51 -5.17 31.56
CA THR A 144 5.72 -4.35 31.65
C THR A 144 5.55 -3.18 30.69
N LEU A 145 5.15 -2.03 31.24
CA LEU A 145 4.93 -0.82 30.47
C LEU A 145 6.20 -0.41 29.72
N PRO A 146 6.13 -0.24 28.40
CA PRO A 146 7.25 0.28 27.64
C PRO A 146 7.59 1.73 28.07
N ASP A 147 8.88 2.02 28.26
CA ASP A 147 9.34 3.39 28.51
C ASP A 147 9.34 4.19 27.21
N SER A 148 8.31 5.02 27.01
CA SER A 148 8.15 5.86 25.82
C SER A 148 9.23 6.94 25.66
N SER A 149 10.11 7.12 26.65
CA SER A 149 11.25 8.05 26.52
C SER A 149 12.50 7.40 25.91
N ARG A 150 12.50 6.08 25.74
CA ARG A 150 13.68 5.31 25.32
C ARG A 150 13.42 4.48 24.07
N GLU A 151 14.46 4.28 23.28
CA GLU A 151 14.43 3.33 22.17
C GLU A 151 14.16 1.90 22.68
N PRO A 152 13.38 1.07 21.93
CA PRO A 152 12.75 1.37 20.64
C PRO A 152 11.37 2.04 20.74
N TRP A 153 10.92 2.37 21.95
CA TRP A 153 9.57 2.86 22.24
C TRP A 153 9.41 4.37 22.17
N LYS A 154 10.49 5.10 21.89
CA LYS A 154 10.45 6.54 21.66
C LYS A 154 9.66 6.89 20.39
N ASP A 155 9.87 6.12 19.32
CA ASP A 155 9.33 6.38 17.98
C ASP A 155 8.31 5.30 17.54
N PHE A 156 7.53 4.73 18.47
CA PHE A 156 6.59 3.66 18.11
C PHE A 156 5.42 4.15 17.26
N GLY A 157 5.00 3.32 16.30
CA GLY A 157 3.84 3.58 15.46
C GLY A 157 2.57 2.93 16.00
N LEU A 158 1.44 3.64 15.98
CA LEU A 158 0.13 3.05 16.25
C LEU A 158 -0.41 2.35 15.00
N VAL A 159 -0.73 1.06 15.14
CA VAL A 159 -1.51 0.31 14.14
C VAL A 159 -2.96 0.24 14.60
N THR A 160 -3.88 0.75 13.79
CA THR A 160 -5.32 0.77 14.12
C THR A 160 -6.17 0.51 12.88
N PRO A 161 -7.29 -0.24 13.02
CA PRO A 161 -8.21 -0.48 11.90
C PRO A 161 -9.05 0.76 11.55
N ARG A 162 -9.07 1.80 12.38
CA ARG A 162 -9.95 2.97 12.22
C ARG A 162 -9.17 4.21 11.83
N HIS A 163 -9.52 4.78 10.66
CA HIS A 163 -8.94 6.04 10.20
C HIS A 163 -9.11 7.20 11.19
N ILE A 164 -10.22 7.27 11.92
CA ILE A 164 -10.47 8.33 12.91
C ILE A 164 -9.47 8.26 14.08
N VAL A 165 -9.16 7.05 14.55
CA VAL A 165 -8.18 6.83 15.64
C VAL A 165 -6.78 7.18 15.16
N ARG A 166 -6.43 6.76 13.93
CA ARG A 166 -5.14 7.13 13.31
C ARG A 166 -4.96 8.64 13.21
N LYS A 167 -6.00 9.37 12.78
CA LYS A 167 -5.95 10.84 12.67
C LYS A 167 -5.73 11.49 14.04
N ALA A 168 -6.57 11.14 15.02
CA ALA A 168 -6.45 11.66 16.38
C ALA A 168 -5.09 11.34 17.01
N TRP A 169 -4.55 10.14 16.78
CA TRP A 169 -3.21 9.78 17.23
C TRP A 169 -2.13 10.66 16.61
N ASN A 170 -2.14 10.81 15.28
CA ASN A 170 -1.15 11.64 14.58
C ASN A 170 -1.22 13.11 15.01
N GLU A 171 -2.44 13.65 15.22
CA GLU A 171 -2.64 15.01 15.74
C GLU A 171 -2.08 15.15 17.16
N SER A 172 -2.32 14.17 18.03
CA SER A 172 -1.78 14.17 19.40
C SER A 172 -0.25 14.13 19.42
N VAL A 173 0.34 13.24 18.62
CA VAL A 173 1.81 13.11 18.51
C VAL A 173 2.44 14.38 17.94
N LEU A 174 1.78 15.02 16.96
CA LEU A 174 2.24 16.29 16.42
C LEU A 174 2.25 17.41 17.47
N ARG A 175 1.18 17.51 18.28
CA ARG A 175 1.12 18.51 19.36
C ARG A 175 2.22 18.30 20.40
N GLN A 176 2.40 17.05 20.85
CA GLN A 176 3.47 16.70 21.79
C GLN A 176 4.85 17.06 21.21
N HIS A 177 5.10 16.73 19.94
CA HIS A 177 6.35 17.09 19.25
C HIS A 177 6.59 18.61 19.24
N CYS A 178 5.56 19.40 18.94
CA CYS A 178 5.65 20.87 18.96
C CYS A 178 5.94 21.43 20.35
N GLU A 179 5.34 20.87 21.40
CA GLU A 179 5.62 21.23 22.80
C GLU A 179 7.08 20.93 23.19
N GLU A 180 7.57 19.74 22.84
CA GLU A 180 8.94 19.30 23.18
C GLU A 180 10.02 20.08 22.42
N THR A 181 9.78 20.39 21.14
CA THR A 181 10.76 21.07 20.27
C THR A 181 10.62 22.59 20.25
N SER A 182 9.64 23.15 20.96
CA SER A 182 9.27 24.58 20.89
C SER A 182 9.03 25.08 19.46
N THR A 183 8.67 24.18 18.54
CA THR A 183 8.33 24.55 17.16
C THR A 183 6.83 24.76 17.05
N SER A 184 6.42 25.89 16.46
CA SER A 184 5.01 26.09 16.12
C SER A 184 4.64 25.20 14.94
N THR A 185 3.42 24.65 14.95
CA THR A 185 2.84 24.10 13.73
C THR A 185 2.72 25.23 12.72
N SER A 186 3.30 25.05 11.53
CA SER A 186 2.84 25.85 10.40
C SER A 186 1.54 25.19 9.95
N ALA A 187 0.40 25.82 10.24
CA ALA A 187 -0.81 25.46 9.53
C ALA A 187 -0.54 25.68 8.05
N ALA A 188 -0.45 24.61 7.25
CA ALA A 188 -0.47 24.78 5.81
C ALA A 188 -1.80 25.48 5.51
N ARG A 189 -1.69 26.73 5.07
CA ARG A 189 -2.84 27.60 4.78
C ARG A 189 -3.83 26.84 3.90
N GLU A 190 -5.11 27.06 4.14
CA GLU A 190 -6.15 26.63 3.22
C GLU A 190 -5.77 27.04 1.79
N LEU A 191 -5.61 26.06 0.90
CA LEU A 191 -5.20 26.31 -0.49
C LEU A 191 -6.21 27.28 -1.13
N MET A 192 -5.70 28.34 -1.76
CA MET A 192 -6.53 29.26 -2.54
C MET A 192 -7.21 28.49 -3.68
N LEU A 193 -8.38 28.97 -4.12
CA LEU A 193 -9.14 28.32 -5.19
C LEU A 193 -8.29 28.06 -6.45
N ALA A 194 -7.35 28.97 -6.77
CA ALA A 194 -6.40 28.82 -7.87
C ALA A 194 -5.39 27.69 -7.65
N GLU A 195 -4.89 27.51 -6.43
CA GLU A 195 -3.95 26.44 -6.05
C GLU A 195 -4.66 25.08 -6.06
N ARG A 196 -5.90 25.02 -5.52
CA ARG A 196 -6.75 23.83 -5.62
C ARG A 196 -7.01 23.46 -7.08
N HIS A 197 -7.27 24.45 -7.94
CA HIS A 197 -7.45 24.23 -9.37
C HIS A 197 -6.16 23.78 -10.05
N GLY A 198 -5.00 24.30 -9.64
CA GLY A 198 -3.68 23.88 -10.11
C GLY A 198 -3.33 22.44 -9.74
N VAL A 199 -3.60 22.02 -8.51
CA VAL A 199 -3.45 20.62 -8.05
C VAL A 199 -4.41 19.71 -8.81
N ALA A 200 -5.68 20.10 -8.94
CA ALA A 200 -6.67 19.34 -9.70
C ALA A 200 -6.29 19.20 -11.19
N LEU A 201 -5.70 20.23 -11.80
CA LEU A 201 -5.20 20.19 -13.18
C LEU A 201 -3.96 19.29 -13.33
N ARG A 202 -3.07 19.25 -12.33
CA ARG A 202 -1.91 18.34 -12.30
C ARG A 202 -2.35 16.88 -12.14
N GLU A 203 -3.33 16.60 -11.28
CA GLU A 203 -3.91 15.25 -11.15
C GLU A 203 -4.72 14.82 -12.39
N ALA A 204 -5.25 15.79 -13.15
CA ALA A 204 -6.12 15.51 -14.30
C ALA A 204 -5.38 15.23 -15.62
N GLY A 205 -4.06 15.39 -15.71
CA GLY A 205 -3.22 15.05 -16.88
C GLY A 205 -3.80 15.49 -18.23
N CYS A 206 -3.34 16.62 -18.78
CA CYS A 206 -3.55 17.06 -20.17
C CYS A 206 -4.87 16.64 -20.85
N GLY A 207 -5.93 17.46 -20.70
CA GLY A 207 -6.96 17.58 -21.73
C GLY A 207 -8.29 16.85 -21.55
N TYR A 208 -8.66 16.41 -20.34
CA TYR A 208 -9.99 15.82 -20.12
C TYR A 208 -10.96 16.81 -19.46
N MET A 209 -12.01 17.23 -20.19
CA MET A 209 -13.06 18.10 -19.64
C MET A 209 -13.79 17.47 -18.44
N PRO A 210 -14.12 18.24 -17.39
CA PRO A 210 -14.75 17.70 -16.19
C PRO A 210 -16.21 17.36 -16.46
N ARG A 211 -16.51 16.07 -16.70
CA ARG A 211 -17.86 15.54 -16.55
C ARG A 211 -18.26 15.66 -15.07
N LYS A 212 -19.41 16.30 -14.79
CA LYS A 212 -20.03 16.42 -13.45
C LYS A 212 -20.01 15.08 -12.71
N ARG A 213 -18.98 14.85 -11.89
CA ARG A 213 -18.92 13.70 -10.99
C ARG A 213 -19.87 13.98 -9.83
N LYS A 214 -20.88 13.11 -9.64
CA LYS A 214 -21.61 13.02 -8.36
C LYS A 214 -20.55 12.95 -7.24
N LYS A 215 -20.67 13.78 -6.20
CA LYS A 215 -19.79 13.80 -5.01
C LYS A 215 -19.60 12.36 -4.51
N LYS A 216 -18.52 11.72 -4.95
CA LYS A 216 -18.02 10.51 -4.31
C LYS A 216 -17.25 11.00 -3.08
N PRO A 217 -17.39 10.37 -1.92
CA PRO A 217 -16.50 10.67 -0.80
C PRO A 217 -15.06 10.52 -1.29
N GLU A 218 -14.24 11.53 -1.00
CA GLU A 218 -12.82 11.63 -1.39
C GLU A 218 -12.02 10.49 -0.78
N ARG A 219 -12.11 9.33 -1.41
CA ARG A 219 -11.19 8.23 -1.16
C ARG A 219 -9.87 8.64 -1.79
N ASN A 220 -8.93 9.09 -0.95
CA ASN A 220 -7.52 9.41 -1.25
C ASN A 220 -7.13 10.89 -1.35
N ALA A 221 -8.02 11.85 -1.08
CA ALA A 221 -7.59 13.25 -1.01
C ALA A 221 -6.84 13.53 0.30
N LEU A 222 -5.85 14.43 0.22
CA LEU A 222 -5.29 15.08 1.40
C LEU A 222 -6.39 15.95 2.06
N PRO A 223 -6.34 16.13 3.39
CA PRO A 223 -7.26 17.05 4.04
C PRO A 223 -7.06 18.49 3.52
N ASP A 224 -8.13 19.30 3.53
CA ASP A 224 -8.08 20.72 3.14
C ASP A 224 -7.07 21.55 3.96
N VAL A 225 -6.82 21.11 5.21
CA VAL A 225 -5.83 21.69 6.11
C VAL A 225 -4.90 20.58 6.58
N LEU A 226 -3.60 20.80 6.43
CA LEU A 226 -2.55 19.89 6.88
C LEU A 226 -1.66 20.60 7.89
N GLU A 227 -1.64 20.10 9.12
CA GLU A 227 -0.74 20.59 10.15
C GLU A 227 0.62 19.91 9.99
N LEU A 228 1.67 20.72 9.88
CA LEU A 228 3.04 20.26 9.71
C LEU A 228 3.98 20.91 10.73
N ALA A 229 4.98 20.16 11.16
CA ALA A 229 6.07 20.65 12.00
C ALA A 229 7.40 20.05 11.54
N VAL A 230 8.46 20.86 11.56
CA VAL A 230 9.81 20.39 11.26
C VAL A 230 10.17 19.24 12.19
N SER A 231 10.85 18.23 11.65
CA SER A 231 11.19 16.95 12.29
C SER A 231 10.04 15.96 12.51
N MET A 232 8.80 16.25 12.06
CA MET A 232 7.73 15.27 12.13
C MET A 232 7.92 14.11 11.13
N LYS A 233 7.43 12.92 11.47
CA LYS A 233 7.37 11.79 10.54
C LYS A 233 6.22 11.96 9.55
N VAL A 234 6.50 11.76 8.27
CA VAL A 234 5.52 11.89 7.18
C VAL A 234 5.53 10.64 6.30
N MET A 235 4.44 10.46 5.56
CA MET A 235 4.31 9.42 4.54
C MET A 235 3.76 10.04 3.26
N VAL A 236 4.41 9.75 2.14
CA VAL A 236 3.94 10.15 0.81
C VAL A 236 2.70 9.34 0.46
N THR A 237 1.65 9.99 -0.03
CA THR A 237 0.35 9.34 -0.33
C THR A 237 0.11 9.11 -1.83
N THR A 238 0.97 9.65 -2.69
CA THR A 238 0.88 9.56 -4.14
C THR A 238 2.22 9.16 -4.76
N ASN A 239 2.20 8.63 -5.97
CA ASN A 239 3.45 8.36 -6.70
C ASN A 239 3.90 9.66 -7.35
N VAL A 240 4.98 10.25 -6.83
CA VAL A 240 5.52 11.52 -7.31
C VAL A 240 6.64 11.27 -8.31
N GLU A 241 7.63 10.48 -7.90
CA GLU A 241 8.78 10.15 -8.73
C GLU A 241 9.25 8.73 -8.39
N THR A 242 8.87 7.78 -9.24
CA THR A 242 9.10 6.35 -9.00
C THR A 242 10.56 5.98 -9.14
N ASP A 243 11.33 6.70 -9.96
CA ASP A 243 12.74 6.39 -10.19
C ASP A 243 13.64 6.77 -8.99
N PHE A 244 13.13 7.63 -8.09
CA PHE A 244 13.78 7.99 -6.82
C PHE A 244 13.05 7.44 -5.59
N ASP A 245 12.22 6.40 -5.74
CA ASP A 245 11.44 5.78 -4.67
C ASP A 245 10.52 6.74 -3.88
N ILE A 246 10.12 7.86 -4.50
CA ILE A 246 9.14 8.80 -3.93
C ILE A 246 7.74 8.34 -4.33
N THR A 247 7.32 7.23 -3.73
CA THR A 247 6.06 6.53 -4.03
C THR A 247 5.08 6.54 -2.85
N ASN A 248 3.81 6.22 -3.11
CA ASN A 248 2.83 6.06 -2.04
C ASN A 248 3.30 5.01 -1.01
N GLY A 249 3.36 5.41 0.26
CA GLY A 249 3.87 4.61 1.36
C GLY A 249 5.32 4.93 1.76
N ALA A 250 6.06 5.68 0.93
CA ALA A 250 7.40 6.14 1.26
C ALA A 250 7.35 6.99 2.54
N ARG A 251 8.22 6.70 3.50
CA ARG A 251 8.27 7.38 4.79
C ARG A 251 9.44 8.35 4.81
N GLY A 252 9.26 9.46 5.50
CA GLY A 252 10.29 10.48 5.65
C GLY A 252 10.17 11.23 6.96
N THR A 253 11.13 12.12 7.19
CA THR A 253 11.10 13.11 8.26
C THR A 253 11.12 14.49 7.61
N LEU A 254 10.22 15.38 8.01
CA LEU A 254 10.15 16.72 7.47
C LEU A 254 11.38 17.51 7.92
N VAL A 255 12.18 18.01 6.97
CA VAL A 255 13.42 18.75 7.30
C VAL A 255 13.16 20.25 7.32
N ASP A 256 12.36 20.76 6.37
CA ASP A 256 12.08 22.18 6.23
C ASP A 256 10.77 22.40 5.46
N ILE A 257 10.18 23.60 5.61
CA ILE A 257 8.98 24.03 4.90
C ILE A 257 9.29 25.37 4.24
N VAL A 258 9.47 25.31 2.92
CA VAL A 258 9.79 26.48 2.11
C VAL A 258 8.68 26.75 1.11
N LEU A 259 8.37 28.03 0.91
CA LEU A 259 7.48 28.46 -0.17
C LEU A 259 8.26 28.43 -1.48
N ASN A 260 7.60 28.01 -2.56
CA ASN A 260 8.19 28.10 -3.88
C ASN A 260 8.39 29.59 -4.22
N PRO A 261 9.62 30.04 -4.58
CA PRO A 261 9.86 31.45 -4.92
C PRO A 261 9.01 31.98 -6.08
N LYS A 262 8.40 31.09 -6.86
CA LYS A 262 7.52 31.40 -7.99
C LYS A 262 6.03 31.37 -7.65
N GLU A 263 5.66 30.97 -6.44
CA GLU A 263 4.29 31.08 -5.94
C GLU A 263 4.14 32.44 -5.23
N PRO A 264 3.09 33.22 -5.55
CA PRO A 264 2.89 34.56 -5.02
C PRO A 264 2.55 34.58 -3.53
#